data_AF-A0A7V2CXB1-F1
#
_entry.id   AF-A0A7V2CXB1-F1
#
_cell.length_a   1.000
_cell.length_b   1.000
_cell.length_c   1.000
_cell.angle_alpha   90.00
_cell.angle_beta   90.00
_cell.angle_gamma   90.00
#
_symmetry.space_group_name_H-M   'P 1'
#
loop_
_entity.id
_entity.type
_entity.pdbx_description
1 polymer ?
#
loop_
_entity_poly.entity_id
_entity_poly.type
_entity_poly.pdbx_seq_one_letter_code
_entity_poly.pdbx_strand_id
1 'polypeptide(L)'
;MPSRTHILVGLASALVGAGVVWFFATRSHQSENAVAPAASPAPTTTAGPELPARRELGVRRVMLAVPPGGRRPEPVPGQELVGHETIALEFPPAIRAFEAWLERYRAASAAGRPGLESEGIGLAKARREAMRELIRANPQEAIFAAVPPAVREGLPEGVRAQLEEWVSGEGFYGVLSICDHDPGTGHAAACRIEYDAILGDRVYKASIYGARRERLTEESASLFGVALEGQLALHQDDFVIFDAAAFTSDPARAGGLAVLHRGKVTYVPDEAALVSLIPSLSLP
;
A
#
# COMPACT_ATOMS: atom_id res chain seq x y z
N MET A 1 -35.25 -44.11 43.17
CA MET A 1 -33.96 -44.48 42.55
C MET A 1 -33.81 -43.67 41.26
N PRO A 2 -32.74 -42.89 41.07
CA PRO A 2 -31.88 -42.23 42.06
C PRO A 2 -32.38 -40.77 42.31
N SER A 3 -32.46 -40.24 43.53
CA SER A 3 -31.41 -40.00 44.55
C SER A 3 -30.53 -38.80 44.17
N ARG A 4 -30.71 -37.65 44.83
CA ARG A 4 -29.81 -37.07 45.87
C ARG A 4 -28.79 -36.08 45.27
N THR A 5 -28.27 -35.01 45.88
CA THR A 5 -28.39 -34.32 47.17
C THR A 5 -27.68 -32.96 47.02
N HIS A 6 -28.10 -31.99 47.84
CA HIS A 6 -27.59 -30.64 48.12
C HIS A 6 -26.07 -30.41 48.17
N ILE A 7 -25.65 -29.17 47.89
CA ILE A 7 -24.58 -28.49 48.67
C ILE A 7 -24.99 -27.04 48.99
N LEU A 8 -25.06 -26.76 50.29
CA LEU A 8 -25.13 -25.47 50.97
C LEU A 8 -23.71 -25.14 51.46
N VAL A 9 -23.15 -23.99 51.08
CA VAL A 9 -21.99 -23.30 51.71
C VAL A 9 -22.09 -21.84 51.25
N GLY A 10 -21.96 -20.77 52.02
CA GLY A 10 -21.55 -20.50 53.40
C GLY A 10 -21.22 -19.00 53.45
N LEU A 11 -21.74 -18.29 54.45
CA LEU A 11 -21.61 -16.84 54.64
C LEU A 11 -20.42 -16.55 55.59
N ALA A 12 -19.50 -15.65 55.23
CA ALA A 12 -18.52 -15.00 56.13
C ALA A 12 -17.94 -13.76 55.41
N SER A 13 -18.37 -12.53 55.71
CA SER A 13 -17.84 -11.59 56.72
C SER A 13 -16.31 -11.36 56.71
N ALA A 14 -15.85 -10.15 56.35
CA ALA A 14 -15.27 -9.16 57.29
C ALA A 14 -14.42 -8.06 56.58
N LEU A 15 -14.51 -6.86 57.17
CA LEU A 15 -13.87 -5.58 56.85
C LEU A 15 -12.39 -5.50 57.31
N VAL A 16 -11.54 -4.81 56.55
CA VAL A 16 -10.33 -4.03 56.96
C VAL A 16 -10.13 -2.97 55.85
N GLY A 17 -9.92 -1.65 56.01
CA GLY A 17 -9.45 -0.81 57.11
C GLY A 17 -8.25 0.04 56.61
N ALA A 18 -8.41 1.38 56.53
CA ALA A 18 -7.41 2.50 56.51
C ALA A 18 -6.09 2.32 55.68
N GLY A 19 -5.62 3.22 54.80
CA GLY A 19 -5.55 4.68 54.86
C GLY A 19 -4.09 5.13 55.00
N VAL A 20 -3.46 5.71 53.96
CA VAL A 20 -2.25 6.57 54.07
C VAL A 20 -2.22 7.58 52.92
N VAL A 21 -2.17 8.86 53.29
CA VAL A 21 -1.97 10.07 52.46
C VAL A 21 -0.51 10.51 52.63
N TRP A 22 0.25 10.78 51.55
CA TRP A 22 1.45 11.65 51.58
C TRP A 22 1.65 12.27 50.17
N PHE A 23 1.30 13.54 49.95
CA PHE A 23 2.14 14.76 50.02
C PHE A 23 3.15 14.93 48.86
N PHE A 24 2.74 15.58 47.77
CA PHE A 24 3.66 16.21 46.81
C PHE A 24 3.70 17.72 47.10
N ALA A 25 4.74 18.14 47.81
CA ALA A 25 5.09 19.55 47.96
C ALA A 25 6.10 19.96 46.88
N THR A 26 5.75 21.04 46.21
CA THR A 26 6.50 21.85 45.26
C THR A 26 7.88 22.28 45.76
N ARG A 27 8.87 22.32 44.88
CA ARG A 27 10.02 23.23 45.05
C ARG A 27 10.47 23.80 43.71
N SER A 28 10.31 25.11 43.61
CA SER A 28 10.78 25.98 42.53
C SER A 28 12.19 26.52 42.84
N HIS A 29 12.79 27.13 41.80
CA HIS A 29 13.97 28.00 41.74
C HIS A 29 15.37 27.38 41.77
N GLN A 30 16.09 27.56 40.65
CA GLN A 30 17.10 28.64 40.57
C GLN A 30 17.55 28.89 39.11
N SER A 31 17.39 30.15 38.65
CA SER A 31 18.40 30.84 37.82
C SER A 31 19.60 31.15 38.73
N GLU A 32 20.84 31.40 38.32
CA GLU A 32 21.42 32.07 37.16
C GLU A 32 22.94 31.85 37.28
N ASN A 33 23.68 31.75 36.18
CA ASN A 33 24.95 32.49 36.02
C ASN A 33 25.49 32.33 34.61
N ALA A 34 25.67 33.47 33.97
CA ALA A 34 26.13 33.66 32.61
C ALA A 34 27.66 33.67 32.50
N VAL A 35 28.18 33.10 31.41
CA VAL A 35 29.44 33.51 30.77
C VAL A 35 29.21 33.45 29.25
N ALA A 36 29.57 34.51 28.54
CA ALA A 36 29.63 34.59 27.08
C ALA A 36 31.00 35.18 26.67
N PRO A 37 31.41 35.16 25.39
CA PRO A 37 31.29 34.13 24.36
C PRO A 37 32.67 33.72 23.81
N ALA A 38 32.79 32.54 23.18
CA ALA A 38 33.92 32.22 22.32
C ALA A 38 33.41 31.89 20.92
N ALA A 39 34.02 32.51 19.92
CA ALA A 39 33.61 32.53 18.52
C ALA A 39 33.46 31.13 17.90
N SER A 40 32.33 30.87 17.25
CA SER A 40 32.13 29.71 16.40
C SER A 40 33.01 29.79 15.14
N PRO A 41 33.79 28.75 14.81
CA PRO A 41 34.22 28.55 13.43
C PRO A 41 33.00 28.18 12.56
N ALA A 42 32.96 28.72 11.35
CA ALA A 42 31.91 28.49 10.37
C ALA A 42 31.71 26.98 10.08
N PRO A 43 30.48 26.52 9.83
CA PRO A 43 30.26 25.16 9.38
C PRO A 43 30.84 24.99 7.97
N THR A 44 31.86 24.14 7.86
CA THR A 44 32.28 23.56 6.60
C THR A 44 31.08 22.81 6.02
N THR A 45 30.61 23.26 4.86
CA THR A 45 29.65 22.55 4.01
C THR A 45 30.23 21.18 3.66
N THR A 46 29.91 20.17 4.45
CA THR A 46 30.02 18.78 4.01
C THR A 46 28.82 18.52 3.12
N ALA A 47 29.08 18.44 1.81
CA ALA A 47 28.13 17.94 0.83
C ALA A 47 27.60 16.58 1.32
N GLY A 48 26.30 16.52 1.62
CA GLY A 48 25.62 15.27 1.94
C GLY A 48 25.67 14.31 0.75
N PRO A 49 25.55 13.00 0.97
CA PRO A 49 25.50 12.04 -0.13
C PRO A 49 24.33 12.40 -1.05
N GLU A 50 24.68 12.67 -2.29
CA GLU A 50 23.76 12.88 -3.41
C GLU A 50 22.78 11.70 -3.46
N LEU A 51 21.49 11.98 -3.29
CA LEU A 51 20.45 10.95 -3.36
C LEU A 51 20.51 10.27 -4.73
N PRO A 52 20.49 8.92 -4.80
CA PRO A 52 20.45 8.25 -6.09
C PRO A 52 19.19 8.66 -6.86
N ALA A 53 19.42 9.06 -8.11
CA ALA A 53 18.41 9.46 -9.06
C ALA A 53 17.44 8.30 -9.36
N ARG A 54 16.14 8.64 -9.40
CA ARG A 54 15.09 8.10 -10.28
C ARG A 54 15.14 6.59 -10.56
N ARG A 55 14.31 5.80 -9.87
CA ARG A 55 14.10 4.39 -10.23
C ARG A 55 13.09 4.29 -11.37
N GLU A 56 13.51 3.73 -12.50
CA GLU A 56 12.57 3.13 -13.47
C GLU A 56 12.08 1.81 -12.87
N LEU A 57 10.92 1.84 -12.22
CA LEU A 57 10.18 0.60 -11.93
C LEU A 57 9.60 0.14 -13.27
N GLY A 58 10.12 -0.98 -13.80
CA GLY A 58 9.73 -1.58 -15.07
C GLY A 58 8.30 -2.15 -15.05
N VAL A 59 7.31 -1.30 -14.79
CA VAL A 59 5.90 -1.62 -15.03
C VAL A 59 5.67 -1.52 -16.52
N ARG A 60 5.74 -2.69 -17.16
CA ARG A 60 5.47 -2.82 -18.59
C ARG A 60 3.97 -2.65 -18.82
N ARG A 61 3.57 -1.46 -19.25
CA ARG A 61 2.25 -1.26 -19.84
C ARG A 61 2.27 -1.88 -21.25
N VAL A 62 1.57 -3.00 -21.42
CA VAL A 62 1.18 -3.46 -22.77
C VAL A 62 -0.05 -2.67 -23.15
N MET A 63 0.12 -1.57 -23.88
CA MET A 63 -1.01 -0.82 -24.43
C MET A 63 -1.53 -1.54 -25.67
N LEU A 64 -2.64 -2.27 -25.55
CA LEU A 64 -3.32 -2.79 -26.74
C LEU A 64 -3.92 -1.59 -27.49
N ALA A 65 -3.36 -1.28 -28.67
CA ALA A 65 -4.08 -0.49 -29.65
C ALA A 65 -5.32 -1.29 -30.07
N VAL A 66 -6.50 -0.89 -29.60
CA VAL A 66 -7.77 -1.35 -30.18
C VAL A 66 -7.97 -0.54 -31.45
N PRO A 67 -7.86 -1.11 -32.67
CA PRO A 67 -8.15 -0.35 -33.87
C PRO A 67 -9.65 -0.04 -33.90
N PRO A 68 -10.07 1.24 -33.98
CA PRO A 68 -11.46 1.55 -34.26
C PRO A 68 -11.80 1.00 -35.66
N GLY A 69 -12.91 0.28 -35.75
CA GLY A 69 -13.37 -0.31 -37.00
C GLY A 69 -13.43 0.73 -38.13
N GLY A 70 -12.74 0.45 -39.24
CA GLY A 70 -12.86 1.24 -40.47
C GLY A 70 -11.58 1.32 -41.29
N ARG A 71 -11.41 0.34 -42.18
CA ARG A 71 -10.34 0.17 -43.20
C ARG A 71 -8.95 -0.19 -42.67
N ARG A 72 -8.43 -1.27 -43.25
CA ARG A 72 -7.10 -1.87 -43.01
C ARG A 72 -6.01 -0.89 -43.45
N PRO A 73 -5.12 -0.40 -42.56
CA PRO A 73 -3.84 0.14 -42.97
C PRO A 73 -2.89 -1.03 -43.28
N GLU A 74 -2.11 -0.91 -44.35
CA GLU A 74 -0.98 -1.81 -44.60
C GLU A 74 0.00 -1.80 -43.41
N PRO A 75 0.65 -2.93 -43.10
CA PRO A 75 1.65 -2.98 -42.04
C PRO A 75 2.87 -2.15 -42.46
N VAL A 76 3.09 -1.03 -41.77
CA VAL A 76 4.33 -0.26 -41.85
C VAL A 76 5.41 -1.03 -41.06
N PRO A 77 6.55 -1.43 -41.66
CA PRO A 77 7.61 -2.09 -40.92
C PRO A 77 8.26 -1.09 -39.95
N GLY A 78 8.29 -1.43 -38.65
CA GLY A 78 9.06 -0.68 -37.65
C GLY A 78 8.28 0.10 -36.60
N GLN A 79 6.98 -0.15 -36.38
CA GLN A 79 6.31 0.39 -35.19
C GLN A 79 6.51 -0.52 -33.97
N GLU A 80 7.36 -0.06 -33.07
CA GLU A 80 7.56 -0.53 -31.71
C GLU A 80 6.23 -0.51 -30.94
N LEU A 81 5.78 -1.69 -30.49
CA LEU A 81 4.47 -1.96 -29.88
C LEU A 81 4.36 -1.54 -28.41
N VAL A 82 5.30 -0.77 -27.87
CA VAL A 82 5.37 -0.47 -26.43
C VAL A 82 5.67 1.01 -26.22
N GLY A 83 4.62 1.80 -25.94
CA GLY A 83 4.80 3.15 -25.43
C GLY A 83 5.36 3.09 -24.02
N HIS A 84 6.65 3.40 -23.86
CA HIS A 84 7.34 3.52 -22.59
C HIS A 84 7.12 4.94 -22.03
N GLU A 85 5.98 5.18 -21.39
CA GLU A 85 5.77 6.43 -20.67
C GLU A 85 6.52 6.35 -19.33
N THR A 86 7.73 6.92 -19.29
CA THR A 86 8.48 7.13 -18.04
C THR A 86 7.74 8.17 -17.21
N ILE A 87 6.81 7.74 -16.36
CA ILE A 87 6.14 8.61 -15.41
C ILE A 87 7.18 9.04 -14.37
N ALA A 88 7.45 10.35 -14.30
CA ALA A 88 8.33 10.92 -13.28
C ALA A 88 7.58 10.95 -11.93
N LEU A 89 7.61 9.83 -11.20
CA LEU A 89 7.00 9.73 -9.88
C LEU A 89 7.89 10.42 -8.84
N GLU A 90 7.33 11.38 -8.11
CA GLU A 90 8.01 12.01 -6.98
C GLU A 90 7.42 11.50 -5.66
N PHE A 91 8.00 10.42 -5.14
CA PHE A 91 7.50 9.84 -3.89
C PHE A 91 7.79 10.72 -2.68
N PRO A 92 6.89 10.76 -1.67
CA PRO A 92 7.13 11.48 -0.43
C PRO A 92 8.46 11.10 0.25
N PRO A 93 9.13 12.02 0.99
CA PRO A 93 10.40 11.73 1.64
C PRO A 93 10.40 10.49 2.54
N ALA A 94 9.29 10.21 3.22
CA ALA A 94 9.15 9.03 4.07
C ALA A 94 9.15 7.71 3.28
N ILE A 95 8.57 7.70 2.08
CA ILE A 95 8.64 6.55 1.17
C ILE A 95 10.09 6.30 0.77
N ARG A 96 10.78 7.35 0.28
CA ARG A 96 12.19 7.26 -0.16
C ARG A 96 13.14 6.86 0.96
N ALA A 97 12.93 7.36 2.18
CA ALA A 97 13.76 7.02 3.34
C ALA A 97 13.64 5.53 3.70
N PHE A 98 12.42 4.99 3.67
CA PHE A 98 12.20 3.56 3.88
C PHE A 98 12.77 2.72 2.73
N GLU A 99 12.64 3.14 1.47
CA GLU A 99 13.27 2.46 0.33
C GLU A 99 14.79 2.39 0.48
N ALA A 100 15.43 3.49 0.88
CA ALA A 100 16.86 3.50 1.14
C ALA A 100 17.25 2.52 2.26
N TRP A 101 16.44 2.43 3.33
CA TRP A 101 16.65 1.43 4.38
C TRP A 101 16.43 0.01 3.88
N LEU A 102 15.42 -0.23 3.04
CA LEU A 102 15.10 -1.53 2.48
C LEU A 102 16.27 -2.07 1.65
N GLU A 103 16.89 -1.24 0.82
CA GLU A 103 18.07 -1.62 0.04
C GLU A 103 19.26 -1.95 0.96
N ARG A 104 19.50 -1.15 2.01
CA ARG A 104 20.53 -1.46 3.03
C ARG A 104 20.25 -2.78 3.75
N TYR A 105 19.01 -3.02 4.16
CA TYR A 105 18.59 -4.22 4.87
C TYR A 105 18.77 -5.48 4.01
N ARG A 106 18.42 -5.39 2.72
CA ARG A 106 18.60 -6.50 1.76
C ARG A 106 20.07 -6.81 1.52
N ALA A 107 20.91 -5.78 1.40
CA ALA A 107 22.36 -5.91 1.22
C ALA A 107 23.10 -6.38 2.48
N ALA A 108 22.53 -6.16 3.68
CA ALA A 108 23.13 -6.58 4.93
C ALA A 108 23.18 -8.12 5.06
N SER A 109 24.26 -8.60 5.66
CA SER A 109 24.41 -10.01 6.03
C SER A 109 23.38 -10.41 7.10
N ALA A 110 23.14 -11.71 7.26
CA ALA A 110 22.23 -12.22 8.28
C ALA A 110 22.58 -11.73 9.70
N ALA A 111 23.87 -11.58 10.01
CA ALA A 111 24.32 -11.06 11.30
C ALA A 111 24.13 -9.54 11.46
N GLY A 112 24.11 -8.77 10.35
CA GLY A 112 23.94 -7.32 10.38
C GLY A 112 22.48 -6.87 10.40
N ARG A 113 21.55 -7.69 9.87
CA ARG A 113 20.11 -7.37 9.78
C ARG A 113 19.44 -7.02 11.11
N PRO A 114 19.69 -7.73 12.23
CA PRO A 114 19.08 -7.38 13.52
C PRO A 114 19.40 -5.95 13.98
N GLY A 115 20.59 -5.42 13.65
CA GLY A 115 20.98 -4.06 13.99
C GLY A 115 20.20 -2.97 13.23
N LEU A 116 19.52 -3.33 12.15
CA LEU A 116 18.74 -2.41 11.31
C LEU A 116 17.24 -2.44 11.60
N GLU A 117 16.76 -3.38 12.42
CA GLU A 117 15.33 -3.62 12.60
C GLU A 117 14.61 -2.45 13.28
N SER A 118 15.17 -1.92 14.38
CA SER A 118 14.57 -0.80 15.10
C SER A 118 14.44 0.46 14.23
N GLU A 119 15.46 0.73 13.40
CA GLU A 119 15.42 1.82 12.42
C GLU A 119 14.32 1.56 11.38
N GLY A 120 14.25 0.34 10.86
CA GLY A 120 13.26 -0.10 9.88
C GLY A 120 11.83 0.06 10.36
N ILE A 121 11.54 -0.27 11.62
CA ILE A 121 10.22 -0.09 12.22
C ILE A 121 9.86 1.41 12.27
N GLY A 122 10.79 2.27 12.68
CA GLY A 122 10.57 3.72 12.70
C GLY A 122 10.26 4.28 11.32
N LEU A 123 11.06 3.89 10.32
CA LEU A 123 10.85 4.30 8.93
C LEU A 123 9.56 3.74 8.33
N ALA A 124 9.20 2.49 8.64
CA ALA A 124 7.96 1.89 8.17
C ALA A 124 6.71 2.59 8.72
N LYS A 125 6.76 3.05 9.98
CA LYS A 125 5.69 3.88 10.57
C LYS A 125 5.54 5.22 9.86
N ALA A 126 6.65 5.92 9.62
CA ALA A 126 6.63 7.18 8.87
C ALA A 126 6.12 6.97 7.44
N ARG A 127 6.56 5.88 6.79
CA ARG A 127 6.09 5.47 5.47
C ARG A 127 4.59 5.19 5.46
N ARG A 128 4.05 4.50 6.48
CA ARG A 128 2.62 4.17 6.60
C ARG A 128 1.74 5.41 6.55
N GLU A 129 2.11 6.47 7.26
CA GLU A 129 1.37 7.73 7.24
C GLU A 129 1.43 8.41 5.87
N ALA A 130 2.60 8.42 5.21
CA ALA A 130 2.70 8.93 3.85
C ALA A 130 1.89 8.08 2.84
N MET A 131 1.85 6.76 3.03
CA MET A 131 1.12 5.84 2.17
C MET A 131 -0.41 6.02 2.30
N ARG A 132 -0.90 6.30 3.51
CA ARG A 132 -2.32 6.63 3.76
C ARG A 132 -2.77 7.82 2.91
N GLU A 133 -1.97 8.88 2.88
CA GLU A 133 -2.27 10.07 2.07
C GLU A 133 -2.10 9.79 0.58
N LEU A 134 -1.08 9.02 0.20
CA LEU A 134 -0.85 8.66 -1.19
C LEU A 134 -1.99 7.82 -1.76
N ILE A 135 -2.52 6.84 -1.01
CA ILE A 135 -3.68 6.04 -1.43
C ILE A 135 -4.86 6.95 -1.79
N ARG A 136 -5.16 7.95 -0.95
CA ARG A 136 -6.30 8.85 -1.14
C ARG A 136 -6.10 9.83 -2.28
N ALA A 137 -4.93 10.47 -2.33
CA ALA A 137 -4.66 11.59 -3.22
C ALA A 137 -4.18 11.12 -4.60
N ASN A 138 -3.39 10.05 -4.65
CA ASN A 138 -2.78 9.55 -5.87
C ASN A 138 -2.66 8.00 -5.84
N PRO A 139 -3.79 7.29 -6.03
CA PRO A 139 -3.83 5.83 -5.91
C PRO A 139 -2.90 5.12 -6.92
N GLN A 140 -2.65 5.73 -8.07
CA GLN A 140 -1.68 5.21 -9.04
C GLN A 140 -0.28 5.16 -8.42
N GLU A 141 0.17 6.27 -7.83
CA GLU A 141 1.48 6.34 -7.15
C GLU A 141 1.56 5.43 -5.93
N ALA A 142 0.47 5.28 -5.18
CA ALA A 142 0.43 4.37 -4.06
C ALA A 142 0.71 2.92 -4.48
N ILE A 143 0.13 2.47 -5.59
CA ILE A 143 0.40 1.13 -6.13
C ILE A 143 1.88 0.98 -6.54
N PHE A 144 2.45 2.01 -7.18
CA PHE A 144 3.88 1.98 -7.57
C PHE A 144 4.84 2.03 -6.38
N ALA A 145 4.49 2.77 -5.32
CA ALA A 145 5.29 2.88 -4.10
C ALA A 145 5.20 1.66 -3.19
N ALA A 146 4.28 0.73 -3.47
CA ALA A 146 3.98 -0.37 -2.58
C ALA A 146 5.10 -1.42 -2.55
N VAL A 147 5.36 -1.97 -1.36
CA VAL A 147 6.40 -3.00 -1.18
C VAL A 147 5.91 -4.31 -1.80
N PRO A 148 6.59 -4.87 -2.82
CA PRO A 148 6.09 -6.06 -3.49
C PRO A 148 5.99 -7.28 -2.56
N PRO A 149 5.05 -8.22 -2.79
CA PRO A 149 4.84 -9.38 -1.91
C PRO A 149 6.10 -10.19 -1.61
N ALA A 150 6.90 -10.53 -2.62
CA ALA A 150 8.14 -11.29 -2.43
C ALA A 150 9.18 -10.53 -1.60
N VAL A 151 9.20 -9.20 -1.68
CA VAL A 151 10.07 -8.37 -0.86
C VAL A 151 9.58 -8.35 0.59
N ARG A 152 8.27 -8.21 0.79
CA ARG A 152 7.61 -8.18 2.10
C ARG A 152 7.87 -9.47 2.89
N GLU A 153 7.91 -10.62 2.24
CA GLU A 153 8.19 -11.92 2.88
C GLU A 153 9.52 -11.97 3.61
N GLY A 154 10.56 -11.31 3.07
CA GLY A 154 11.91 -11.28 3.64
C GLY A 154 12.13 -10.25 4.76
N LEU A 155 11.10 -9.48 5.15
CA LEU A 155 11.21 -8.43 6.15
C LEU A 155 10.87 -8.91 7.57
N PRO A 156 11.45 -8.29 8.61
CA PRO A 156 11.08 -8.58 9.99
C PRO A 156 9.60 -8.33 10.24
N GLU A 157 9.00 -9.11 11.14
CA GLU A 157 7.57 -9.02 11.45
C GLU A 157 7.16 -7.60 11.89
N GLY A 158 7.96 -6.96 12.75
CA GLY A 158 7.70 -5.60 13.23
C GLY A 158 7.63 -4.57 12.10
N VAL A 159 8.40 -4.76 11.02
CA VAL A 159 8.36 -3.91 9.82
C VAL A 159 7.13 -4.26 8.97
N ARG A 160 6.88 -5.55 8.72
CA ARG A 160 5.73 -6.03 7.93
C ARG A 160 4.39 -5.55 8.50
N ALA A 161 4.26 -5.52 9.82
CA ALA A 161 3.06 -5.04 10.50
C ALA A 161 2.73 -3.56 10.22
N GLN A 162 3.70 -2.78 9.73
CA GLN A 162 3.52 -1.37 9.38
C GLN A 162 3.24 -1.13 7.90
N LEU A 163 3.39 -2.16 7.05
CA LEU A 163 3.25 -2.04 5.60
C LEU A 163 1.82 -2.37 5.14
N GLU A 164 1.40 -1.73 4.06
CA GLU A 164 0.20 -2.01 3.27
C GLU A 164 0.15 -3.46 2.78
N GLU A 165 -1.06 -3.90 2.48
CA GLU A 165 -1.35 -5.22 1.97
C GLU A 165 -1.70 -5.15 0.49
N TRP A 166 -1.11 -6.01 -0.33
CA TRP A 166 -1.60 -6.24 -1.67
C TRP A 166 -2.89 -7.05 -1.62
N VAL A 167 -3.94 -6.51 -2.23
CA VAL A 167 -5.25 -7.18 -2.29
C VAL A 167 -5.57 -7.46 -3.75
N SER A 168 -6.12 -8.66 -3.98
CA SER A 168 -6.55 -9.11 -5.30
C SER A 168 -7.71 -10.06 -5.12
N GLY A 169 -8.72 -9.95 -6.00
CA GLY A 169 -9.86 -10.84 -5.95
C GLY A 169 -10.92 -10.46 -6.95
N GLU A 170 -11.96 -11.26 -6.96
CA GLU A 170 -13.23 -10.92 -7.57
C GLU A 170 -14.17 -10.41 -6.47
N GLY A 171 -14.91 -9.34 -6.74
CA GLY A 171 -15.81 -8.77 -5.75
C GLY A 171 -16.63 -7.59 -6.25
N PHE A 172 -17.34 -6.95 -5.32
CA PHE A 172 -18.22 -5.82 -5.63
C PHE A 172 -17.41 -4.53 -5.78
N TYR A 173 -17.66 -3.80 -6.86
CA TYR A 173 -17.20 -2.43 -7.07
C TYR A 173 -18.41 -1.50 -7.08
N GLY A 174 -18.53 -0.65 -6.07
CA GLY A 174 -19.64 0.28 -5.91
C GLY A 174 -19.27 1.69 -6.33
N VAL A 175 -20.08 2.30 -7.19
CA VAL A 175 -20.06 3.74 -7.48
C VAL A 175 -21.26 4.37 -6.81
N LEU A 176 -21.02 5.15 -5.75
CA LEU A 176 -22.08 5.75 -4.95
C LEU A 176 -22.13 7.26 -5.17
N SER A 177 -23.32 7.78 -5.44
CA SER A 177 -23.57 9.22 -5.41
C SER A 177 -24.10 9.61 -4.04
N ILE A 178 -23.35 10.46 -3.32
CA ILE A 178 -23.74 10.98 -2.02
C ILE A 178 -24.18 12.42 -2.22
N CYS A 179 -25.47 12.65 -2.00
CA CYS A 179 -26.14 13.94 -2.19
C CYS A 179 -26.59 14.47 -0.83
N ASP A 180 -26.10 15.64 -0.44
CA ASP A 180 -26.56 16.35 0.75
C ASP A 180 -27.00 17.76 0.32
N HIS A 181 -28.16 17.82 -0.33
CA HIS A 181 -28.74 19.05 -0.86
C HIS A 181 -30.27 19.02 -0.84
N ASP A 182 -30.87 20.20 -0.87
CA ASP A 182 -32.32 20.34 -0.82
C ASP A 182 -33.03 19.67 -2.02
N PRO A 183 -34.25 19.14 -1.83
CA PRO A 183 -35.10 18.67 -2.91
C PRO A 183 -35.30 19.76 -3.97
N GLY A 184 -35.08 19.42 -5.24
CA GLY A 184 -35.20 20.36 -6.37
C GLY A 184 -33.89 21.02 -6.81
N THR A 185 -32.82 20.87 -6.05
CA THR A 185 -31.46 21.22 -6.52
C THR A 185 -30.93 20.15 -7.47
N GLY A 186 -30.30 20.56 -8.57
CA GLY A 186 -29.74 19.62 -9.55
C GLY A 186 -28.55 18.84 -9.00
N HIS A 187 -28.57 17.51 -9.15
CA HIS A 187 -27.57 16.59 -8.59
C HIS A 187 -26.13 16.82 -9.10
N ALA A 188 -25.96 17.28 -10.34
CA ALA A 188 -24.67 17.30 -11.02
C ALA A 188 -23.56 18.11 -10.33
N ALA A 189 -23.91 19.16 -9.58
CA ALA A 189 -22.95 20.01 -8.87
C ALA A 189 -22.95 19.81 -7.33
N ALA A 190 -23.93 19.08 -6.82
CA ALA A 190 -24.21 19.00 -5.38
C ALA A 190 -23.94 17.62 -4.77
N CYS A 191 -23.79 16.59 -5.60
CA CYS A 191 -23.44 15.25 -5.15
C CYS A 191 -21.95 14.97 -5.35
N ARG A 192 -21.37 14.25 -4.40
CA ARG A 192 -20.01 13.71 -4.49
C ARG A 192 -20.07 12.23 -4.82
N ILE A 193 -19.15 11.76 -5.64
CA ILE A 193 -19.01 10.33 -5.93
C ILE A 193 -18.03 9.72 -4.94
N GLU A 194 -18.45 8.63 -4.32
CA GLU A 194 -17.59 7.73 -3.55
C GLU A 194 -17.49 6.37 -4.24
N TYR A 195 -16.40 5.68 -3.97
CA TYR A 195 -16.15 4.33 -4.47
C TYR A 195 -15.96 3.37 -3.30
N ASP A 196 -16.69 2.26 -3.33
CA ASP A 196 -16.52 1.17 -2.38
C ASP A 196 -16.04 -0.08 -3.12
N ALA A 197 -15.25 -0.90 -2.44
CA ALA A 197 -14.83 -2.21 -2.92
C ALA A 197 -15.08 -3.25 -1.83
N ILE A 198 -15.67 -4.38 -2.19
CA ILE A 198 -15.88 -5.51 -1.26
C ILE A 198 -15.16 -6.72 -1.83
N LEU A 199 -14.21 -7.26 -1.06
CA LEU A 199 -13.45 -8.47 -1.38
C LEU A 199 -13.60 -9.46 -0.23
N GLY A 200 -14.33 -10.55 -0.46
CA GLY A 200 -14.68 -11.48 0.61
C GLY A 200 -15.52 -10.79 1.69
N ASP A 201 -15.03 -10.81 2.93
CA ASP A 201 -15.63 -10.17 4.10
C ASP A 201 -15.12 -8.75 4.38
N ARG A 202 -14.21 -8.24 3.53
CA ARG A 202 -13.55 -6.94 3.73
C ARG A 202 -14.18 -5.88 2.85
N VAL A 203 -14.50 -4.75 3.47
CA VAL A 203 -15.02 -3.55 2.81
C VAL A 203 -13.94 -2.48 2.81
N TYR A 204 -13.75 -1.81 1.68
CA TYR A 204 -12.80 -0.73 1.51
C TYR A 204 -13.47 0.51 0.93
N LYS A 205 -13.00 1.67 1.40
CA LYS A 205 -13.16 2.93 0.68
C LYS A 205 -12.09 2.99 -0.39
N ALA A 206 -12.50 2.99 -1.66
CA ALA A 206 -11.61 2.91 -2.79
C ALA A 206 -11.26 4.32 -3.33
N SER A 207 -9.99 4.50 -3.66
CA SER A 207 -9.49 5.61 -4.45
C SER A 207 -9.05 5.05 -5.80
N ILE A 208 -9.59 5.62 -6.88
CA ILE A 208 -9.44 5.11 -8.25
C ILE A 208 -8.69 6.08 -9.15
N TYR A 209 -8.20 5.58 -10.28
CA TYR A 209 -7.60 6.39 -11.34
C TYR A 209 -7.86 5.79 -12.72
N GLY A 210 -7.51 6.55 -13.75
CA GLY A 210 -7.51 6.13 -15.14
C GLY A 210 -8.87 5.60 -15.62
N ALA A 211 -8.82 4.51 -16.40
CA ALA A 211 -9.98 3.92 -17.07
C ALA A 211 -11.10 3.51 -16.09
N ARG A 212 -10.77 3.20 -14.83
CA ARG A 212 -11.76 2.79 -13.83
C ARG A 212 -12.74 3.91 -13.44
N ARG A 213 -12.41 5.18 -13.72
CA ARG A 213 -13.34 6.31 -13.53
C ARG A 213 -14.57 6.25 -14.43
N GLU A 214 -14.47 5.52 -15.54
CA GLU A 214 -15.55 5.36 -16.51
C GLU A 214 -16.43 4.13 -16.22
N ARG A 215 -16.03 3.31 -15.23
CA ARG A 215 -16.75 2.11 -14.83
C ARG A 215 -17.91 2.47 -13.91
N LEU A 216 -19.03 1.77 -14.08
CA LEU A 216 -20.19 1.85 -13.20
C LEU A 216 -20.09 0.78 -12.09
N THR A 217 -21.11 0.72 -11.23
CA THR A 217 -21.21 -0.34 -10.22
C THR A 217 -21.24 -1.72 -10.88
N GLU A 218 -20.44 -2.65 -10.34
CA GLU A 218 -20.29 -4.02 -10.82
C GLU A 218 -20.34 -4.99 -9.64
N GLU A 219 -21.19 -6.02 -9.74
CA GLU A 219 -21.36 -7.05 -8.70
C GLU A 219 -20.17 -7.99 -8.59
N SER A 220 -19.48 -8.23 -9.70
CA SER A 220 -18.37 -9.17 -9.85
C SER A 220 -17.31 -8.55 -10.75
N ALA A 221 -16.56 -7.61 -10.20
CA ALA A 221 -15.41 -6.99 -10.85
C ALA A 221 -14.11 -7.69 -10.42
N SER A 222 -13.15 -7.76 -11.33
CA SER A 222 -11.76 -8.09 -10.96
C SER A 222 -11.14 -6.86 -10.29
N LEU A 223 -10.77 -7.00 -9.03
CA LEU A 223 -10.22 -5.93 -8.21
C LEU A 223 -8.79 -6.27 -7.81
N PHE A 224 -7.91 -5.29 -7.97
CA PHE A 224 -6.52 -5.41 -7.57
C PHE A 224 -6.00 -4.07 -7.09
N GLY A 225 -5.18 -4.08 -6.04
CA GLY A 225 -4.62 -2.83 -5.52
C GLY A 225 -3.87 -3.02 -4.22
N VAL A 226 -3.69 -1.91 -3.51
CA VAL A 226 -2.99 -1.89 -2.22
C VAL A 226 -3.87 -1.25 -1.15
N ALA A 227 -4.02 -1.97 -0.04
CA ALA A 227 -4.91 -1.61 1.04
C ALA A 227 -4.15 -1.25 2.31
N LEU A 228 -4.62 -0.21 2.99
CA LEU A 228 -4.14 0.20 4.30
C LEU A 228 -5.31 0.76 5.11
N GLU A 229 -5.60 0.13 6.25
CA GLU A 229 -6.61 0.61 7.21
C GLU A 229 -7.99 0.89 6.60
N GLY A 230 -8.47 -0.03 5.76
CA GLY A 230 -9.77 0.08 5.09
C GLY A 230 -9.82 1.08 3.93
N GLN A 231 -8.71 1.74 3.60
CA GLN A 231 -8.52 2.48 2.35
C GLN A 231 -7.90 1.56 1.31
N LEU A 232 -8.30 1.70 0.04
CA LEU A 232 -7.78 0.92 -1.07
C LEU A 232 -7.40 1.83 -2.23
N ALA A 233 -6.13 1.81 -2.64
CA ALA A 233 -5.74 2.31 -3.96
C ALA A 233 -6.05 1.21 -4.98
N LEU A 234 -7.11 1.40 -5.76
CA LEU A 234 -7.63 0.41 -6.70
C LEU A 234 -7.07 0.65 -8.10
N HIS A 235 -6.47 -0.39 -8.66
CA HIS A 235 -5.89 -0.36 -10.00
C HIS A 235 -6.97 -0.12 -11.06
N GLN A 236 -6.60 0.58 -12.14
CA GLN A 236 -7.55 0.95 -13.18
C GLN A 236 -8.03 -0.26 -14.01
N ASP A 237 -7.15 -1.24 -14.21
CA ASP A 237 -7.34 -2.38 -15.12
C ASP A 237 -7.86 -3.64 -14.39
N ASP A 238 -8.59 -4.49 -15.13
CA ASP A 238 -9.17 -5.72 -14.61
C ASP A 238 -8.14 -6.85 -14.48
N PHE A 239 -7.01 -6.75 -15.17
CA PHE A 239 -5.83 -7.58 -14.94
C PHE A 239 -4.57 -6.71 -14.91
N VAL A 240 -3.56 -7.17 -14.17
CA VAL A 240 -2.28 -6.45 -14.05
C VAL A 240 -1.13 -7.40 -14.30
N ILE A 241 -0.10 -6.90 -14.96
CA ILE A 241 1.10 -7.66 -15.31
C ILE A 241 2.28 -7.06 -14.54
N PHE A 242 3.05 -7.93 -13.91
CA PHE A 242 4.27 -7.58 -13.20
C PHE A 242 5.42 -8.47 -13.61
N ASP A 243 6.64 -8.05 -13.29
CA ASP A 243 7.76 -8.95 -13.19
C ASP A 243 7.45 -10.05 -12.15
N ALA A 244 7.69 -11.32 -12.49
CA ALA A 244 7.35 -12.42 -11.60
C ALA A 244 8.12 -12.38 -10.28
N ALA A 245 9.36 -11.88 -10.26
CA ALA A 245 10.17 -11.77 -9.05
C ALA A 245 9.56 -10.81 -8.00
N ALA A 246 8.61 -9.94 -8.39
CA ALA A 246 7.86 -9.12 -7.45
C ALA A 246 6.86 -9.95 -6.62
N PHE A 247 6.39 -11.09 -7.14
CA PHE A 247 5.33 -11.91 -6.55
C PHE A 247 5.79 -13.29 -6.06
N THR A 248 6.98 -13.73 -6.43
CA THR A 248 7.52 -15.02 -5.96
C THR A 248 9.03 -14.98 -5.75
N SER A 249 9.49 -15.68 -4.72
CA SER A 249 10.91 -15.98 -4.50
C SER A 249 11.36 -17.29 -5.16
N ASP A 250 10.44 -18.03 -5.81
CA ASP A 250 10.75 -19.29 -6.51
C ASP A 250 11.54 -18.99 -7.80
N PRO A 251 12.82 -19.39 -7.90
CA PRO A 251 13.65 -19.11 -9.06
C PRO A 251 13.13 -19.76 -10.35
N ALA A 252 12.32 -20.83 -10.27
CA ALA A 252 11.71 -21.44 -11.46
C ALA A 252 10.64 -20.55 -12.11
N ARG A 253 10.10 -19.57 -11.37
CA ARG A 253 9.01 -18.68 -11.81
C ARG A 253 9.46 -17.22 -11.91
N ALA A 254 10.47 -16.82 -11.14
CA ALA A 254 10.91 -15.44 -11.01
C ALA A 254 11.45 -14.82 -12.31
N GLY A 255 11.84 -15.61 -13.32
CA GLY A 255 12.36 -15.12 -14.60
C GLY A 255 11.31 -14.67 -15.63
N GLY A 256 10.03 -14.78 -15.32
CA GLY A 256 8.93 -14.48 -16.24
C GLY A 256 8.05 -13.30 -15.79
N LEU A 257 6.78 -13.34 -16.18
CA LEU A 257 5.76 -12.35 -15.83
C LEU A 257 4.72 -12.98 -14.90
N ALA A 258 4.24 -12.20 -13.93
CA ALA A 258 3.09 -12.53 -13.10
C ALA A 258 1.87 -11.75 -13.59
N VAL A 259 0.80 -12.46 -13.92
CA VAL A 259 -0.48 -11.90 -14.36
C VAL A 259 -1.51 -12.10 -13.26
N LEU A 260 -2.03 -11.00 -12.73
CA LEU A 260 -3.05 -10.99 -11.69
C LEU A 260 -4.40 -10.73 -12.33
N HIS A 261 -5.32 -11.67 -12.15
CA HIS A 261 -6.69 -11.57 -12.67
C HIS A 261 -7.65 -12.34 -11.74
N ARG A 262 -8.72 -11.68 -11.29
CA ARG A 262 -9.75 -12.26 -10.39
C ARG A 262 -9.15 -12.98 -9.18
N GLY A 263 -8.17 -12.37 -8.53
CA GLY A 263 -7.49 -12.95 -7.35
C GLY A 263 -6.47 -14.04 -7.63
N LYS A 264 -6.31 -14.47 -8.89
CA LYS A 264 -5.35 -15.51 -9.28
C LYS A 264 -4.09 -14.89 -9.87
N VAL A 265 -2.93 -15.36 -9.40
CA VAL A 265 -1.63 -15.09 -10.03
C VAL A 265 -1.31 -16.22 -11.01
N THR A 266 -1.12 -15.87 -12.27
CA THR A 266 -0.65 -16.78 -13.32
C THR A 266 0.75 -16.38 -13.75
N TYR A 267 1.71 -17.31 -13.67
CA TYR A 267 3.08 -17.07 -14.10
C TYR A 267 3.23 -17.52 -15.56
N VAL A 268 3.77 -16.64 -16.40
CA VAL A 268 4.07 -16.92 -17.81
C VAL A 268 5.55 -16.65 -18.08
N PRO A 269 6.22 -17.44 -18.92
CA PRO A 269 7.67 -17.36 -19.10
C PRO A 269 8.12 -16.10 -19.84
N ASP A 270 7.29 -15.58 -20.74
CA ASP A 270 7.64 -14.47 -21.63
C ASP A 270 6.39 -13.74 -22.16
N GLU A 271 6.63 -12.72 -22.99
CA GLU A 271 5.60 -11.89 -23.60
C GLU A 271 4.76 -12.64 -24.65
N ALA A 272 5.33 -13.63 -25.34
CA ALA A 272 4.58 -14.41 -26.33
C ALA A 272 3.52 -15.30 -25.66
N ALA A 273 3.87 -15.91 -24.52
CA ALA A 273 2.93 -16.61 -23.68
C ALA A 273 1.85 -15.67 -23.10
N LEU A 274 2.23 -14.44 -22.73
CA LEU A 274 1.26 -13.43 -22.27
C LEU A 274 0.24 -13.06 -23.35
N VAL A 275 0.69 -12.77 -24.58
CA VAL A 275 -0.21 -12.43 -25.70
C VAL A 275 -1.22 -13.55 -25.97
N SER A 276 -0.80 -14.80 -25.80
CA SER A 276 -1.69 -15.97 -25.93
C SER A 276 -2.72 -16.08 -24.79
N LEU A 277 -2.39 -15.55 -23.60
CA LEU A 277 -3.25 -15.59 -22.42
C LEU A 277 -4.31 -14.48 -22.43
N ILE A 278 -3.96 -13.27 -22.88
CA ILE A 278 -4.83 -12.07 -22.81
C ILE A 278 -6.27 -12.30 -23.31
N PRO A 279 -6.53 -12.95 -24.46
CA PRO A 279 -7.89 -13.17 -24.93
C PRO A 279 -8.78 -13.93 -23.95
N SER A 280 -8.20 -14.78 -23.10
CA SER A 280 -8.92 -15.52 -22.05
C SER A 280 -9.21 -14.70 -20.79
N LEU A 281 -8.49 -13.60 -20.58
CA LEU A 281 -8.66 -12.69 -19.44
C LEU A 281 -9.75 -11.65 -19.69
N SER A 282 -9.98 -11.29 -20.96
CA SER A 282 -10.98 -10.29 -21.36
C SER A 282 -12.39 -10.86 -21.54
N LEU A 283 -12.62 -12.14 -21.27
CA LEU A 283 -13.94 -12.76 -21.34
C LEU A 283 -14.70 -12.50 -20.02
N PRO A 284 -15.95 -11.99 -20.10
CA PRO A 284 -16.78 -11.75 -18.90
C PRO A 284 -17.10 -13.03 -18.13
#